data_AF-A0A812IQK2-F1
#
_entry.id   AF-A0A812IQK2-F1
#
_cell.length_a   1.000
_cell.length_b   1.000
_cell.length_c   1.000
_cell.angle_alpha   90.00
_cell.angle_beta   90.00
_cell.angle_gamma   90.00
#
_symmetry.space_group_name_H-M   'P 1'
#
loop_
_entity.id
_entity.type
_entity.pdbx_description
1 polymer ?
#
loop_
_entity_poly.entity_id
_entity_poly.type
_entity_poly.pdbx_seq_one_letter_code
_entity_poly.pdbx_strand_id
1 'polypeptide(L)'
;MSLRAALGEGPRGLQAPFEALRPERLVLLGARDLDPAEEQYVQHHQVRRLTTQDLQSNPTEAVRVLKEVAGPTGVLHIHLDLDVMDPSSFPHVNVPTPQGLLPAELLNLLRDLGSAFDGRLCGTTVTELRLREEALSPSPASAKELLSSLLGPEGLDLAGQVSNWQRAE
;
A
#
# COMPACT_ATOMS: atom_id res chain seq x y z
N MET A 1 3.05 -11.10 -9.58
CA MET A 1 1.99 -12.00 -10.11
C MET A 1 0.68 -12.02 -9.31
N SER A 2 0.69 -11.95 -7.96
CA SER A 2 -0.55 -11.97 -7.14
C SER A 2 -1.56 -10.89 -7.54
N LEU A 3 -1.09 -9.66 -7.76
CA LEU A 3 -1.94 -8.56 -8.20
C LEU A 3 -2.54 -8.79 -9.60
N ARG A 4 -1.80 -9.38 -10.54
CA ARG A 4 -2.32 -9.72 -11.87
C ARG A 4 -3.47 -10.72 -11.76
N ALA A 5 -3.35 -11.71 -10.87
CA ALA A 5 -4.41 -12.67 -10.61
C ALA A 5 -5.68 -12.02 -10.04
N ALA A 6 -5.53 -11.04 -9.15
CA ALA A 6 -6.64 -10.23 -8.63
C ALA A 6 -7.30 -9.38 -9.73
N LEU A 7 -6.54 -8.98 -10.76
CA LEU A 7 -7.01 -8.29 -11.96
C LEU A 7 -7.59 -9.25 -13.02
N GLY A 8 -7.75 -10.54 -12.69
CA GLY A 8 -8.33 -11.56 -13.57
C GLY A 8 -7.32 -12.25 -14.49
N GLU A 9 -6.03 -11.91 -14.39
CA GLU A 9 -4.97 -12.50 -15.20
C GLU A 9 -4.08 -13.44 -14.38
N GLY A 10 -4.23 -14.73 -14.62
CA GLY A 10 -3.40 -15.73 -13.97
C GLY A 10 -3.55 -17.09 -14.63
N PRO A 11 -2.59 -18.00 -14.36
CA PRO A 11 -2.71 -19.38 -14.82
C PRO A 11 -3.97 -20.01 -14.22
N ARG A 12 -4.50 -21.02 -14.93
CA ARG A 12 -5.69 -21.75 -14.50
C ARG A 12 -5.53 -22.26 -13.06
N GLY A 13 -6.51 -21.97 -12.21
CA GLY A 13 -6.49 -22.35 -10.79
C GLY A 13 -5.92 -21.31 -9.84
N LEU A 14 -5.28 -20.24 -10.34
CA LEU A 14 -4.84 -19.09 -9.55
C LEU A 14 -5.62 -17.81 -9.87
N GLN A 15 -6.58 -17.86 -10.79
CA GLN A 15 -7.48 -16.73 -11.05
C GLN A 15 -8.37 -16.50 -9.83
N ALA A 16 -8.69 -15.23 -9.57
CA ALA A 16 -9.58 -14.87 -8.47
C ALA A 16 -10.92 -15.62 -8.59
N PRO A 17 -11.40 -16.29 -7.51
CA PRO A 17 -12.71 -16.95 -7.50
C PRO A 17 -13.88 -15.95 -7.34
N PHE A 18 -13.56 -14.65 -7.28
CA PHE A 18 -14.46 -13.52 -7.17
C PHE A 18 -14.30 -12.60 -8.39
N GLU A 19 -15.19 -11.62 -8.52
CA GLU A 19 -15.09 -10.63 -9.60
C GLU A 19 -13.71 -9.96 -9.58
N ALA A 20 -13.04 -9.99 -10.73
CA ALA A 20 -11.73 -9.40 -10.88
C ALA A 20 -11.75 -7.89 -10.63
N LEU A 21 -10.72 -7.40 -9.96
CA LEU A 21 -10.51 -5.97 -9.82
C LEU A 21 -10.27 -5.36 -11.20
N ARG A 22 -10.96 -4.27 -11.51
CA ARG A 22 -10.72 -3.51 -12.74
C ARG A 22 -9.44 -2.67 -12.60
N PRO A 23 -8.54 -2.62 -13.59
CA PRO A 23 -7.28 -1.86 -13.49
C PRO A 23 -7.48 -0.37 -13.17
N GLU A 24 -8.60 0.24 -13.60
CA GLU A 24 -8.89 1.65 -13.34
C GLU A 24 -9.22 1.94 -11.87
N ARG A 25 -9.50 0.89 -11.09
CA ARG A 25 -9.74 0.93 -9.63
C ARG A 25 -8.47 0.65 -8.82
N LEU A 26 -7.34 0.42 -9.48
CA LEU A 26 -6.03 0.20 -8.86
C LEU A 26 -5.18 1.48 -8.91
N VAL A 27 -4.52 1.77 -7.79
CA VAL A 27 -3.45 2.78 -7.72
C VAL A 27 -2.24 2.14 -7.05
N LEU A 28 -1.09 2.24 -7.69
CA LEU A 28 0.19 1.81 -7.13
C LEU A 28 0.89 3.00 -6.46
N LEU A 29 1.26 2.86 -5.20
CA LEU A 29 1.95 3.89 -4.43
C LEU A 29 3.33 3.36 -3.99
N GLY A 30 4.39 4.10 -4.28
CA GLY A 30 5.76 3.76 -3.91
C GLY A 30 6.43 2.70 -4.79
N ALA A 31 5.75 2.22 -5.85
CA ALA A 31 6.31 1.25 -6.78
C ALA A 31 7.43 1.89 -7.62
N ARG A 32 8.64 1.31 -7.55
CA ARG A 32 9.87 1.87 -8.14
C ARG A 32 10.81 0.86 -8.79
N ASP A 33 10.51 -0.43 -8.68
CA ASP A 33 11.28 -1.53 -9.26
C ASP A 33 10.31 -2.50 -9.94
N LEU A 34 9.93 -2.18 -11.18
CA LEU A 34 9.03 -3.00 -11.98
C LEU A 34 9.85 -3.71 -13.05
N ASP A 35 9.53 -4.98 -13.28
CA ASP A 35 10.07 -5.68 -14.44
C ASP A 35 9.49 -5.11 -15.75
N PRO A 36 10.11 -5.38 -16.92
CA PRO A 36 9.62 -4.85 -18.19
C PRO A 36 8.18 -5.23 -18.53
N ALA A 37 7.70 -6.40 -18.09
CA ALA A 37 6.34 -6.85 -18.37
C ALA A 37 5.31 -6.14 -17.47
N GLU A 38 5.68 -5.85 -16.23
CA GLU A 38 4.90 -5.05 -15.29
C GLU A 38 4.78 -3.60 -15.75
N GLU A 39 5.88 -3.00 -16.21
CA GLU A 39 5.87 -1.64 -16.77
C GLU A 39 4.99 -1.58 -18.04
N GLN A 40 5.10 -2.56 -18.93
CA GLN A 40 4.21 -2.68 -20.10
C GLN A 40 2.74 -2.79 -19.71
N TYR A 41 2.44 -3.57 -18.67
CA TYR A 41 1.07 -3.73 -18.17
C TYR A 41 0.52 -2.41 -17.61
N VAL A 42 1.29 -1.74 -16.76
CA VAL A 42 0.93 -0.44 -16.18
C VAL A 42 0.63 0.58 -17.27
N GLN A 43 1.46 0.63 -18.32
CA GLN A 43 1.26 1.53 -19.46
C GLN A 43 0.04 1.15 -20.30
N HIS A 44 -0.11 -0.13 -20.65
CA HIS A 44 -1.20 -0.60 -21.51
C HIS A 44 -2.58 -0.40 -20.88
N HIS A 45 -2.69 -0.65 -19.57
CA HIS A 45 -3.95 -0.53 -18.82
C HIS A 45 -4.11 0.82 -18.12
N GLN A 46 -3.18 1.75 -18.34
CA GLN A 46 -3.19 3.09 -17.73
C GLN A 46 -3.36 3.04 -16.20
N VAL A 47 -2.71 2.06 -15.56
CA VAL A 47 -2.74 1.93 -14.10
C VAL A 47 -2.08 3.16 -13.50
N ARG A 48 -2.79 3.85 -12.60
CA ARG A 48 -2.27 5.03 -11.92
C ARG A 48 -1.14 4.58 -10.99
N ARG A 49 0.05 5.17 -11.14
CA ARG A 49 1.22 4.91 -10.30
C ARG A 49 1.80 6.22 -9.79
N LEU A 50 2.08 6.29 -8.49
CA LEU A 50 2.93 7.30 -7.87
C LEU A 50 4.17 6.60 -7.33
N THR A 51 5.35 7.00 -7.78
CA THR A 51 6.64 6.49 -7.30
C THR A 51 6.93 6.99 -5.88
N THR A 52 7.98 6.48 -5.24
CA THR A 52 8.44 7.03 -3.95
C THR A 52 8.83 8.50 -4.08
N GLN A 53 9.48 8.87 -5.18
CA GLN A 53 9.85 10.26 -5.47
C GLN A 53 8.62 11.18 -5.62
N ASP A 54 7.56 10.72 -6.28
CA ASP A 54 6.31 11.48 -6.41
C ASP A 54 5.67 11.73 -5.03
N LEU A 55 5.63 10.70 -4.19
CA LEU A 55 5.08 10.78 -2.83
C LEU A 55 5.91 11.68 -1.91
N GLN A 56 7.23 11.65 -2.03
CA GLN A 56 8.13 12.53 -1.28
C GLN A 56 8.02 13.98 -1.72
N SER A 57 7.84 14.21 -3.02
CA SER A 57 7.75 15.57 -3.58
C SER A 57 6.38 16.21 -3.36
N ASN A 58 5.31 15.41 -3.38
CA ASN A 58 3.95 15.86 -3.11
C ASN A 58 3.14 14.79 -2.34
N PRO A 59 3.24 14.76 -1.00
CA PRO A 59 2.56 13.77 -0.17
C PRO A 59 1.04 13.75 -0.32
N THR A 60 0.42 14.89 -0.66
CA THR A 60 -1.03 15.01 -0.81
C THR A 60 -1.57 14.40 -2.11
N GLU A 61 -0.69 14.10 -3.06
CA GLU A 61 -1.08 13.61 -4.38
C GLU A 61 -1.76 12.24 -4.30
N ALA A 62 -1.31 11.36 -3.40
CA ALA A 62 -1.92 10.06 -3.19
C ALA A 62 -3.40 10.17 -2.81
N VAL A 63 -3.73 11.08 -1.86
CA VAL A 63 -5.11 11.33 -1.44
C VAL A 63 -5.94 11.84 -2.61
N ARG A 64 -5.40 12.79 -3.40
CA ARG A 64 -6.09 13.36 -4.57
C ARG A 64 -6.45 12.28 -5.59
N VAL A 65 -5.44 11.50 -6.01
CA VAL A 65 -5.60 10.44 -7.01
C VAL A 65 -6.58 9.37 -6.53
N LEU A 66 -6.47 8.94 -5.27
CA LEU A 66 -7.37 7.94 -4.71
C LEU A 66 -8.81 8.45 -4.61
N LYS A 67 -9.05 9.71 -4.25
CA LYS A 67 -10.41 10.29 -4.23
C LYS A 67 -11.03 10.34 -5.64
N GLU A 68 -10.24 10.66 -6.66
CA GLU A 68 -10.69 10.64 -8.06
C GLU A 68 -11.09 9.21 -8.49
N VAL A 69 -10.27 8.22 -8.16
CA VAL A 69 -10.52 6.81 -8.49
C VAL A 69 -11.72 6.25 -7.73
N ALA A 70 -11.80 6.52 -6.43
CA ALA A 70 -12.82 5.98 -5.55
C ALA A 70 -14.18 6.61 -5.83
N GLY A 71 -14.22 7.90 -6.15
CA GLY A 71 -15.44 8.70 -6.21
C GLY A 71 -16.00 9.01 -4.81
N PRO A 72 -17.19 9.63 -4.74
CA PRO A 72 -17.77 10.11 -3.49
C PRO A 72 -18.12 8.99 -2.50
N THR A 73 -18.51 7.82 -3.01
CA THR A 73 -18.98 6.68 -2.20
C THR A 73 -18.02 5.50 -2.20
N GLY A 74 -16.86 5.61 -2.86
CA GLY A 74 -15.90 4.53 -2.94
C GLY A 74 -15.27 4.22 -1.57
N VAL A 75 -15.02 2.94 -1.35
CA VAL A 75 -14.25 2.42 -0.22
C VAL A 75 -12.81 2.13 -0.66
N LEU A 76 -11.89 2.14 0.31
CA LEU A 76 -10.46 1.92 0.08
C LEU A 76 -10.00 0.67 0.84
N HIS A 77 -9.34 -0.24 0.10
CA HIS A 77 -8.53 -1.30 0.67
C HIS A 77 -7.05 -0.94 0.46
N ILE A 78 -6.23 -1.08 1.50
CA ILE A 78 -4.79 -0.81 1.41
C ILE A 78 -4.05 -2.15 1.45
N HIS A 79 -3.29 -2.46 0.39
CA HIS A 79 -2.34 -3.56 0.42
C HIS A 79 -0.95 -2.97 0.68
N LEU A 80 -0.45 -3.15 1.89
CA LEU A 80 0.86 -2.68 2.32
C LEU A 80 1.89 -3.79 2.17
N ASP A 81 2.69 -3.68 1.11
CA ASP A 81 3.97 -4.38 1.03
C ASP A 81 5.02 -3.59 1.81
N LEU A 82 5.71 -4.23 2.75
CA LEU A 82 6.67 -3.55 3.63
C LEU A 82 7.97 -3.17 2.91
N ASP A 83 8.25 -3.73 1.72
CA ASP A 83 9.41 -3.36 0.91
C ASP A 83 9.29 -1.97 0.25
N VAL A 84 8.13 -1.32 0.39
CA VAL A 84 7.95 0.09 0.03
C VAL A 84 8.89 0.99 0.84
N MET A 85 9.26 0.56 2.05
CA MET A 85 10.18 1.30 2.92
C MET A 85 11.63 1.16 2.48
N ASP A 86 12.43 2.18 2.75
CA ASP A 86 13.85 2.15 2.43
C ASP A 86 14.59 1.14 3.33
N PRO A 87 15.42 0.24 2.77
CA PRO A 87 16.12 -0.79 3.53
C PRO A 87 17.13 -0.24 4.53
N SER A 88 17.60 1.02 4.39
CA SER A 88 18.40 1.68 5.42
C SER A 88 17.64 1.91 6.73
N SER A 89 16.30 1.93 6.66
CA SER A 89 15.40 2.16 7.79
C SER A 89 14.57 0.93 8.14
N PHE A 90 14.31 0.04 7.19
CA PHE A 90 13.55 -1.19 7.41
C PHE A 90 14.12 -2.36 6.59
N PRO A 91 15.14 -3.06 7.10
CA PRO A 91 15.78 -4.18 6.39
C PRO A 91 15.02 -5.51 6.51
N HIS A 92 13.85 -5.52 7.16
CA HIS A 92 13.11 -6.73 7.55
C HIS A 92 12.13 -7.22 6.49
N VAL A 93 12.61 -7.34 5.26
CA VAL A 93 11.86 -7.81 4.08
C VAL A 93 12.65 -8.82 3.26
N ASN A 94 11.98 -9.54 2.36
CA ASN A 94 12.62 -10.49 1.46
C ASN A 94 13.44 -9.81 0.36
N VAL A 95 12.86 -8.80 -0.29
CA VAL A 95 13.44 -8.12 -1.46
C VAL A 95 13.62 -6.63 -1.15
N PRO A 96 14.71 -6.24 -0.47
CA PRO A 96 14.94 -4.84 -0.12
C PRO A 96 15.28 -4.00 -1.35
N THR A 97 14.53 -2.92 -1.57
CA THR A 97 14.71 -2.03 -2.72
C THR A 97 15.10 -0.62 -2.23
N PRO A 98 16.28 -0.09 -2.58
CA PRO A 98 16.70 1.26 -2.18
C PRO A 98 15.76 2.37 -2.67
N GLN A 99 15.94 3.59 -2.13
CA GLN A 99 15.16 4.78 -2.47
C GLN A 99 13.67 4.62 -2.12
N GLY A 100 13.44 3.93 -1.01
CA GLY A 100 12.13 3.71 -0.43
C GLY A 100 11.62 4.90 0.38
N LEU A 101 10.40 4.76 0.90
CA LEU A 101 9.88 5.70 1.87
C LEU A 101 10.56 5.51 3.22
N LEU A 102 10.82 6.60 3.93
CA LEU A 102 11.21 6.55 5.33
C LEU A 102 9.98 6.23 6.21
N PRO A 103 10.17 5.67 7.41
CA PRO A 103 9.07 5.28 8.28
C PRO A 103 8.10 6.43 8.60
N ALA A 104 8.61 7.65 8.79
CA ALA A 104 7.79 8.83 9.04
C ALA A 104 6.98 9.26 7.81
N GLU A 105 7.53 9.09 6.60
CA GLU A 105 6.83 9.39 5.34
C GLU A 105 5.67 8.42 5.12
N LEU A 106 5.91 7.13 5.34
CA LEU A 106 4.87 6.11 5.26
C LEU A 106 3.80 6.31 6.34
N LEU A 107 4.19 6.64 7.58
CA LEU A 107 3.25 6.93 8.66
C LEU A 107 2.31 8.09 8.29
N ASN A 108 2.87 9.20 7.80
CA ASN A 108 2.09 10.36 7.39
C ASN A 108 1.16 10.02 6.22
N LEU A 109 1.65 9.28 5.22
CA LEU A 109 0.83 8.81 4.11
C LEU A 109 -0.36 7.97 4.61
N LEU A 110 -0.12 6.98 5.46
CA LEU A 110 -1.18 6.13 6.00
C LEU A 110 -2.19 6.92 6.84
N ARG A 111 -1.73 7.87 7.65
CA ARG A 111 -2.59 8.77 8.44
C ARG A 111 -3.47 9.64 7.52
N ASP A 112 -2.88 10.24 6.50
CA ASP A 112 -3.58 11.09 5.54
C ASP A 112 -4.63 10.31 4.75
N LEU A 113 -4.31 9.07 4.36
CA LEU A 113 -5.27 8.15 3.73
C LEU A 113 -6.40 7.75 4.69
N GLY A 114 -6.08 7.43 5.94
CA GLY A 114 -7.06 7.13 6.97
C GLY A 114 -8.04 8.27 7.20
N SER A 115 -7.53 9.50 7.33
CA SER A 115 -8.37 10.69 7.49
C SER A 115 -9.19 11.01 6.23
N ALA A 116 -8.60 10.89 5.04
CA ALA A 116 -9.28 11.19 3.79
C ALA A 116 -10.42 10.22 3.43
N PHE A 117 -10.32 8.99 3.93
CA PHE A 117 -11.28 7.91 3.74
C PHE A 117 -11.93 7.49 5.05
N ASP A 118 -12.10 8.42 5.99
CA ASP A 118 -12.69 8.13 7.29
C ASP A 118 -14.07 7.45 7.15
N GLY A 119 -14.24 6.32 7.84
CA GLY A 119 -15.42 5.46 7.74
C GLY A 119 -15.55 4.68 6.42
N ARG A 120 -14.56 4.75 5.52
CA ARG A 120 -14.56 4.13 4.18
C ARG A 120 -13.34 3.25 3.91
N LEU A 121 -12.49 3.00 4.91
CA LEU A 121 -11.47 1.96 4.82
C LEU A 121 -12.11 0.59 5.05
N CYS A 122 -12.16 -0.26 4.01
CA CYS A 122 -12.80 -1.57 4.09
C CYS A 122 -11.83 -2.69 4.50
N GLY A 123 -10.54 -2.39 4.65
CA GLY A 123 -9.56 -3.32 5.21
C GLY A 123 -8.12 -2.97 4.82
N THR A 124 -7.17 -3.66 5.44
CA THR A 124 -5.76 -3.62 5.06
C THR A 124 -5.21 -5.04 4.93
N THR A 125 -4.17 -5.19 4.12
CA THR A 125 -3.30 -6.37 4.13
C THR A 125 -1.87 -5.89 4.37
N VAL A 126 -1.13 -6.59 5.21
CA VAL A 126 0.30 -6.30 5.46
C VAL A 126 1.11 -7.54 5.07
N THR A 127 2.09 -7.37 4.19
CA THR A 127 2.86 -8.49 3.60
C THR A 127 4.36 -8.26 3.70
N GLU A 128 5.14 -9.27 3.30
CA GLU A 128 6.61 -9.24 3.21
C GLU A 128 7.38 -8.94 4.50
N LEU A 129 6.76 -9.05 5.68
CA LEU A 129 7.49 -9.02 6.93
C LEU A 129 8.39 -10.26 7.05
N ARG A 130 9.69 -10.04 7.04
CA ARG A 130 10.69 -11.05 7.39
C ARG A 130 11.65 -10.50 8.43
N LEU A 131 11.41 -10.88 9.69
CA LEU A 131 12.34 -10.59 10.78
C LEU A 131 13.68 -11.28 10.48
N ARG A 132 14.75 -10.50 10.58
CA ARG A 132 16.12 -10.96 10.41
C ARG A 132 16.77 -10.89 11.78
N GLU A 133 17.21 -12.04 12.30
CA GLU A 133 17.74 -12.17 13.68
C GLU A 133 19.21 -11.74 13.80
N GLU A 134 19.93 -11.69 12.68
CA GLU A 134 21.30 -11.17 12.61
C GLU A 134 21.34 -9.68 12.97
N ALA A 135 22.51 -9.19 13.42
CA ALA A 135 22.74 -7.83 13.91
C ALA A 135 22.59 -6.73 12.83
N LEU A 136 21.39 -6.61 12.26
CA LEU A 136 20.98 -5.50 11.42
C LEU A 136 20.50 -4.36 12.30
N SER A 137 20.84 -3.14 11.89
CA SER A 137 20.23 -1.93 12.40
C SER A 137 19.31 -1.38 11.31
N PRO A 138 18.04 -1.07 11.62
CA PRO A 138 17.34 -1.24 12.91
C PRO A 138 17.05 -2.69 13.32
N SER A 139 16.74 -2.90 14.60
CA SER A 139 16.53 -4.22 15.20
C SER A 139 15.10 -4.78 14.97
N PRO A 140 14.87 -6.11 15.13
CA PRO A 140 13.53 -6.69 15.06
C PRO A 140 12.52 -6.12 16.05
N ALA A 141 12.95 -5.66 17.24
CA ALA A 141 12.07 -5.00 18.20
C ALA A 141 11.57 -3.67 17.64
N SER A 142 12.46 -2.90 17.02
CA SER A 142 12.14 -1.64 16.35
C SER A 142 11.16 -1.85 15.18
N ALA A 143 11.23 -2.99 14.49
CA ALA A 143 10.27 -3.34 13.44
C ALA A 143 8.84 -3.51 13.97
N LYS A 144 8.68 -4.16 15.13
CA LYS A 144 7.36 -4.35 15.77
C LYS A 144 6.77 -3.03 16.25
N GLU A 145 7.59 -2.19 16.87
CA GLU A 145 7.19 -0.84 17.32
C GLU A 145 6.74 -0.01 16.13
N LEU A 146 7.52 0.00 15.04
CA LEU A 146 7.16 0.70 13.82
C LEU A 146 5.83 0.21 13.24
N LEU A 147 5.65 -1.10 13.08
CA LEU A 147 4.38 -1.65 12.57
C LEU A 147 3.20 -1.27 13.48
N SER A 148 3.40 -1.24 14.79
CA SER A 148 2.38 -0.78 15.74
C SER A 148 2.05 0.70 15.56
N SER A 149 3.02 1.55 15.25
CA SER A 149 2.78 2.95 14.91
C SER A 149 2.06 3.11 13.57
N LEU A 150 2.47 2.37 12.54
CA LEU A 150 1.88 2.44 11.19
C LEU A 150 0.42 1.99 11.15
N LEU A 151 0.05 0.98 11.96
CA LEU A 151 -1.27 0.35 11.96
C LEU A 151 -2.12 0.70 13.20
N GLY A 152 -1.57 1.55 14.08
CA GLY A 152 -2.23 2.00 15.31
C GLY A 152 -2.91 3.36 15.15
N PRO A 153 -3.34 3.97 16.28
CA PRO A 153 -4.07 5.26 16.29
C PRO A 153 -3.33 6.41 15.60
N GLU A 154 -2.00 6.37 15.59
CA GLU A 154 -1.16 7.41 14.97
C GLU A 154 -1.04 7.28 13.45
N GLY A 155 -1.40 6.13 12.88
CA GLY A 155 -1.26 5.81 11.46
C GLY A 155 -2.59 5.40 10.84
N LEU A 156 -2.65 4.19 10.30
CA LEU A 156 -3.87 3.60 9.74
C LEU A 156 -4.76 3.03 10.87
N ASP A 157 -5.50 3.89 11.56
CA ASP A 157 -6.37 3.50 12.69
C ASP A 157 -7.64 2.75 12.24
N LEU A 158 -7.47 1.48 11.86
CA LEU A 158 -8.60 0.64 11.42
C LEU A 158 -9.67 0.45 12.49
N ALA A 159 -9.30 0.49 13.78
CA ALA A 159 -10.26 0.37 14.88
C ALA A 159 -11.18 1.60 14.94
N GLY A 160 -10.61 2.80 14.77
CA GLY A 160 -11.36 4.04 14.60
C GLY A 160 -12.27 4.00 13.38
N GLN A 161 -11.78 3.47 12.26
CA GLN A 161 -12.55 3.38 11.00
C GLN A 161 -13.84 2.56 11.13
N VAL A 162 -13.81 1.45 11.86
CA VAL A 162 -15.02 0.62 12.08
C VAL A 162 -16.11 1.40 12.81
N SER A 163 -15.71 2.24 13.77
CA SER A 163 -16.66 3.07 14.54
C SER A 163 -17.32 4.15 13.68
N ASN A 164 -16.62 4.61 12.64
CA ASN A 164 -17.08 5.64 11.72
C ASN A 164 -17.71 5.09 10.44
N TRP A 165 -17.83 3.76 10.30
CA TRP A 165 -18.33 3.13 9.07
C TRP A 165 -19.74 3.60 8.73
N GLN A 166 -19.87 4.25 7.58
CA GLN A 166 -21.16 4.62 7.02
C GLN A 166 -21.46 3.71 5.83
N ARG A 167 -22.49 2.86 5.98
CA ARG A 167 -22.98 2.04 4.87
C ARG A 167 -23.52 2.98 3.80
N ALA A 168 -22.92 2.96 2.61
CA ALA A 168 -23.46 3.68 1.46
C ALA A 168 -24.90 3.19 1.19
N GLU A 169 -25.84 4.14 1.14
CA GLU A 169 -27.23 3.91 0.73
C GLU A 169 -27.33 3.59 -0.77
#